data_AF-A0A3A2ZGI7-F1
#
_entry.id   AF-A0A3A2ZGI7-F1
#
_cell.length_a   1.000
_cell.length_b   1.000
_cell.length_c   1.000
_cell.angle_alpha   90.00
_cell.angle_beta   90.00
_cell.angle_gamma   90.00
#
_symmetry.space_group_name_H-M   'P 1'
#
loop_
_entity.id
_entity.type
_entity.pdbx_description
1 polymer ?
#
loop_
_entity_poly.entity_id
_entity_poly.type
_entity_poly.pdbx_seq_one_letter_code
_entity_poly.pdbx_strand_id
1 'polypeptide(L)'
;MTDEEKRRNFLERNRVAALKCRQRKKQWLANLQAKVEMYSAENDSLNTQVAQLHDEIRNLRTLLMGHKDCPVGHAQGIGQFLSGMQDPNAFGNQHVNPYGMALPNGAPLQPGMQRT
;
A
#
# COMPACT_ATOMS: atom_id res chain seq x y z
N MET A 1 50.25 1.25 34.96
CA MET A 1 49.04 0.48 34.60
C MET A 1 49.39 -0.98 34.60
N THR A 2 48.75 -1.74 35.48
CA THR A 2 48.88 -3.20 35.48
C THR A 2 48.13 -3.80 34.29
N ASP A 3 48.47 -5.03 33.89
CA ASP A 3 47.75 -5.70 32.80
C ASP A 3 46.28 -5.96 33.14
N GLU A 4 45.96 -6.11 34.42
CA GLU A 4 44.60 -6.20 34.94
C GLU A 4 43.80 -4.92 34.67
N GLU A 5 44.39 -3.74 34.87
CA GLU A 5 43.77 -2.44 34.57
C GLU A 5 43.53 -2.23 33.07
N LYS A 6 44.47 -2.65 32.22
CA LYS A 6 44.30 -2.59 30.76
C LYS A 6 43.15 -3.49 30.31
N ARG A 7 43.08 -4.72 30.86
CA ARG A 7 42.01 -5.68 30.57
C ARG A 7 40.65 -5.14 31.00
N ARG A 8 40.53 -4.56 32.21
CA ARG A 8 39.28 -3.92 32.65
C ARG A 8 38.85 -2.78 31.73
N ASN A 9 39.79 -1.91 31.31
CA ASN A 9 39.48 -0.82 30.40
C ASN A 9 38.98 -1.30 29.03
N PHE A 10 39.58 -2.37 28.48
CA PHE A 10 39.14 -2.95 27.22
C PHE A 10 37.72 -3.52 27.31
N LEU A 11 37.42 -4.25 28.38
CA LEU A 11 36.08 -4.82 28.63
C LEU A 11 35.03 -3.73 28.80
N GLU A 12 35.35 -2.63 29.49
CA GLU A 12 34.42 -1.51 29.64
C GLU A 12 34.13 -0.82 28.30
N ARG A 13 35.17 -0.57 27.48
CA ARG A 13 34.97 -0.05 26.12
C ARG A 13 34.13 -0.98 25.26
N ASN A 14 34.36 -2.28 25.34
CA ASN A 14 33.57 -3.28 24.61
C ASN A 14 32.11 -3.30 25.08
N ARG A 15 31.86 -3.21 26.39
CA ARG A 15 30.52 -3.13 26.98
C ARG A 15 29.76 -1.92 26.42
N VAL A 16 30.38 -0.75 26.39
CA VAL A 16 29.78 0.47 25.82
C VAL A 16 29.51 0.33 24.33
N ALA A 17 30.44 -0.24 23.56
CA ALA A 17 30.25 -0.47 22.12
C ALA A 17 29.10 -1.44 21.84
N ALA A 18 29.00 -2.54 22.59
CA ALA A 18 27.92 -3.51 22.50
C ALA A 18 26.57 -2.89 22.84
N LEU A 19 26.51 -2.06 23.89
CA LEU A 19 25.29 -1.32 24.26
C LEU A 19 24.87 -0.37 23.13
N LYS A 20 25.82 0.39 22.56
CA LYS A 20 25.55 1.32 21.45
C LYS A 20 25.05 0.60 20.19
N CYS A 21 25.62 -0.57 19.87
CA CYS A 21 25.17 -1.42 18.78
C CYS A 21 23.71 -1.86 18.99
N ARG A 22 23.38 -2.36 20.18
CA ARG A 22 22.00 -2.77 20.54
C ARG A 22 21.02 -1.59 20.50
N GLN A 23 21.42 -0.42 21.01
CA GLN A 23 20.60 0.80 20.97
C GLN A 23 20.33 1.25 19.54
N ARG A 24 21.36 1.27 18.68
CA ARG A 24 21.19 1.62 17.26
C ARG A 24 20.26 0.64 16.56
N LYS A 25 20.38 -0.66 16.82
CA LYS A 25 19.43 -1.67 16.28
C LYS A 25 18.00 -1.43 16.77
N LYS A 26 17.82 -1.16 18.08
CA LYS A 26 16.50 -0.85 18.66
C LYS A 26 15.88 0.39 18.00
N GLN A 27 16.64 1.46 17.84
CA GLN A 27 16.17 2.70 17.22
C GLN A 27 15.86 2.50 15.73
N TRP A 28 16.69 1.74 15.02
CA TRP A 28 16.43 1.41 13.62
C TRP A 28 15.13 0.64 13.44
N LEU A 29 14.87 -0.37 14.28
CA LEU A 29 13.61 -1.12 14.27
C LEU A 29 12.41 -0.22 14.61
N ALA A 30 12.54 0.65 15.62
CA ALA A 30 11.48 1.60 15.96
C ALA A 30 11.17 2.57 14.81
N ASN A 31 12.20 3.11 14.15
CA ASN A 31 12.03 3.97 12.98
C ASN A 31 11.39 3.22 11.81
N LEU A 32 11.74 1.94 11.61
CA LEU A 32 11.14 1.12 10.56
C LEU A 32 9.65 0.89 10.84
N GLN A 33 9.29 0.55 12.08
CA GLN A 33 7.91 0.37 12.52
C GLN A 33 7.09 1.66 12.32
N ALA A 34 7.62 2.81 12.72
CA ALA A 34 6.96 4.11 12.52
C ALA A 34 6.73 4.43 11.02
N LYS A 35 7.67 4.06 10.14
CA LYS A 35 7.50 4.23 8.69
C LYS A 35 6.39 3.33 8.13
N VAL A 36 6.31 2.08 8.58
CA VAL A 36 5.25 1.17 8.16
C VAL A 36 3.89 1.75 8.56
N GLU A 37 3.73 2.17 9.82
CA GLU A 37 2.48 2.76 10.31
C GLU A 37 2.08 4.02 9.52
N MET A 38 3.04 4.91 9.27
CA MET A 38 2.82 6.12 8.47
C MET A 38 2.34 5.80 7.05
N TYR A 39 3.04 4.91 6.34
CA TYR A 39 2.67 4.56 4.97
C TYR A 39 1.39 3.76 4.89
N SER A 40 1.09 2.91 5.87
CA SER A 40 -0.19 2.21 5.97
C SER A 40 -1.35 3.19 6.13
N ALA A 41 -1.24 4.15 7.05
CA ALA A 41 -2.27 5.16 7.26
C ALA A 41 -2.48 6.05 6.01
N GLU A 42 -1.39 6.43 5.34
CA GLU A 42 -1.47 7.18 4.09
C GLU A 42 -2.15 6.39 2.97
N ASN A 43 -1.84 5.10 2.84
CA ASN A 43 -2.46 4.22 1.86
C ASN A 43 -3.97 4.08 2.10
N ASP A 44 -4.39 3.88 3.36
CA ASP A 44 -5.80 3.80 3.73
C ASP A 44 -6.56 5.12 3.43
N SER A 45 -5.93 6.26 3.69
CA SER A 45 -6.47 7.57 3.35
C SER A 45 -6.62 7.76 1.84
N LEU A 46 -5.62 7.36 1.05
CA LEU A 46 -5.67 7.45 -0.41
C LEU A 46 -6.73 6.52 -1.00
N ASN A 47 -6.84 5.28 -0.52
CA ASN A 47 -7.90 4.36 -0.94
C ASN A 47 -9.30 4.91 -0.63
N THR A 48 -9.46 5.54 0.54
CA THR A 48 -10.72 6.19 0.92
C THR A 48 -11.06 7.33 -0.05
N GLN A 49 -10.08 8.17 -0.40
CA GLN A 49 -10.28 9.25 -1.38
C GLN A 49 -10.63 8.70 -2.76
N VAL A 50 -9.96 7.63 -3.22
CA VAL A 50 -10.28 6.96 -4.48
C VAL A 50 -11.71 6.43 -4.48
N ALA A 51 -12.14 5.79 -3.39
CA ALA A 51 -13.51 5.29 -3.25
C ALA A 51 -14.55 6.43 -3.31
N GLN A 52 -14.28 7.54 -2.61
CA GLN A 52 -15.15 8.73 -2.63
C GLN A 52 -15.26 9.35 -4.03
N LEU A 53 -14.14 9.46 -4.76
CA LEU A 53 -14.14 9.95 -6.13
C LEU A 53 -14.89 9.02 -7.08
N HIS A 54 -14.76 7.69 -6.90
CA HIS A 54 -15.56 6.74 -7.67
C HIS A 54 -17.06 6.85 -7.38
N ASP A 55 -17.45 7.06 -6.12
CA ASP A 55 -18.84 7.32 -5.76
C ASP A 55 -19.36 8.59 -6.40
N GLU A 56 -18.59 9.67 -6.38
CA GLU A 56 -18.98 10.94 -7.00
C GLU A 56 -19.16 10.79 -8.52
N ILE A 57 -18.25 10.10 -9.19
CA ILE A 57 -18.39 9.79 -10.62
C ILE A 57 -19.67 8.98 -10.88
N ARG A 58 -19.97 7.97 -10.05
CA ARG A 58 -21.20 7.18 -10.18
C ARG A 58 -22.45 8.03 -9.97
N ASN A 59 -22.44 8.93 -8.99
CA ASN A 59 -23.56 9.85 -8.71
C ASN A 59 -23.81 10.79 -9.90
N LEU A 60 -22.76 11.44 -10.40
CA LEU A 60 -22.85 12.35 -11.55
C LEU A 60 -23.33 11.64 -12.81
N ARG A 61 -22.82 10.43 -13.07
CA ARG A 61 -23.29 9.59 -14.20
C ARG A 61 -24.76 9.23 -14.07
N THR A 62 -25.21 8.85 -12.88
CA THR A 62 -26.62 8.51 -12.61
C THR A 62 -27.52 9.70 -12.90
N LEU A 63 -27.14 10.90 -12.44
CA LEU A 63 -27.87 12.13 -12.74
C LEU A 63 -27.93 12.40 -14.24
N LEU A 64 -26.81 12.28 -14.96
CA LEU A 64 -26.75 12.47 -16.40
C LEU A 64 -27.61 11.45 -17.17
N MET A 65 -27.60 10.18 -16.76
CA MET A 65 -28.46 9.14 -17.35
C MET A 65 -29.96 9.44 -17.16
N GLY A 66 -30.35 10.03 -16.02
CA GLY A 66 -31.73 10.47 -15.81
C GLY A 66 -32.21 11.53 -16.82
N HIS A 67 -31.28 12.28 -17.43
CA HIS A 67 -31.56 13.28 -18.46
C HIS A 67 -31.35 12.79 -19.89
N LYS A 68 -31.02 11.50 -20.11
CA LYS A 68 -30.71 10.96 -21.44
C LYS A 68 -31.83 11.18 -22.47
N ASP A 69 -33.09 11.16 -22.02
CA ASP A 69 -34.27 11.25 -22.88
C ASP A 69 -34.97 12.63 -22.86
N CYS A 70 -34.41 13.63 -22.18
CA CYS A 70 -35.07 14.95 -22.13
C CYS A 70 -34.83 15.74 -23.45
N PRO A 71 -35.74 16.64 -23.86
CA PRO A 71 -35.62 17.38 -25.13
C PRO A 71 -34.32 18.21 -25.22
N VAL A 72 -33.90 18.77 -24.08
CA VAL A 72 -32.64 19.52 -23.95
C VAL A 72 -31.43 18.59 -24.06
N GLY A 73 -31.48 17.41 -23.45
CA GLY A 73 -30.41 16.41 -23.48
C GLY A 73 -30.19 15.83 -24.87
N HIS A 74 -31.27 15.64 -25.65
CA HIS A 74 -31.18 15.30 -27.07
C HIS A 74 -30.57 16.42 -27.92
N ALA A 75 -31.01 17.67 -27.71
CA ALA A 75 -30.46 18.83 -28.42
C ALA A 75 -28.96 19.05 -28.14
N GLN A 76 -28.50 18.67 -26.95
CA GLN A 76 -27.09 18.77 -26.53
C GLN A 76 -26.27 17.49 -26.80
N GLY A 77 -26.85 16.46 -27.41
CA GLY A 77 -26.13 15.22 -27.75
C GLY A 77 -25.73 14.35 -26.55
N ILE A 78 -26.32 14.59 -25.38
CA ILE A 78 -26.01 13.89 -24.12
C ILE A 78 -26.31 12.40 -24.24
N GLY A 79 -27.43 12.03 -24.87
CA GLY A 79 -27.79 10.63 -25.12
C GLY A 79 -26.77 9.88 -25.98
N GLN A 80 -26.20 10.54 -27.00
CA GLN A 80 -25.18 9.95 -27.89
C GLN A 80 -23.84 9.76 -27.16
N PHE A 81 -23.45 10.72 -26.33
CA PHE A 81 -22.25 10.66 -25.50
C PHE A 81 -22.32 9.56 -24.44
N LEU A 82 -23.45 9.44 -23.73
CA LEU A 82 -23.66 8.43 -22.69
C LEU A 82 -23.70 7.00 -23.26
N SER A 83 -24.26 6.81 -24.46
CA SER A 83 -24.30 5.50 -25.13
C SER A 83 -22.90 4.96 -25.48
N GLY A 84 -21.93 5.85 -25.75
CA GLY A 84 -20.52 5.48 -25.99
C GLY A 84 -19.73 5.15 -24.72
N MET A 85 -20.29 5.43 -23.54
CA MET A 85 -19.67 5.25 -22.22
C MET A 85 -20.24 4.02 -21.48
N GLN A 86 -20.65 2.99 -22.25
CA GLN A 86 -21.56 1.91 -21.83
C GLN A 86 -21.08 1.01 -20.68
N ASP A 87 -19.83 1.10 -20.23
CA ASP A 87 -19.37 0.26 -19.13
C ASP A 87 -19.28 1.04 -17.81
N PRO A 88 -20.26 0.88 -16.90
CA PRO A 88 -20.24 1.50 -15.58
C PRO A 88 -19.07 1.02 -14.69
N ASN A 89 -18.39 -0.07 -15.08
CA ASN A 89 -17.22 -0.64 -14.41
C ASN A 89 -15.91 -0.54 -15.23
N ALA A 90 -15.90 -0.12 -16.51
CA ALA A 90 -14.66 0.08 -17.27
C ALA A 90 -14.02 1.44 -16.95
N PHE A 91 -13.66 1.64 -15.70
CA PHE A 91 -12.40 2.28 -15.40
C PHE A 91 -11.44 1.15 -15.08
N GLY A 92 -10.47 0.93 -15.97
CA GLY A 92 -9.42 -0.04 -15.76
C GLY A 92 -8.64 0.30 -14.50
N ASN A 93 -9.10 -0.18 -13.36
CA ASN A 93 -8.35 -0.19 -12.13
C ASN A 93 -7.30 -1.29 -12.26
N GLN A 94 -6.23 -0.99 -13.02
CA GLN A 94 -5.05 -1.85 -13.13
C GLN A 94 -4.23 -1.88 -11.83
N HIS A 95 -4.64 -1.14 -10.80
CA HIS A 95 -4.03 -1.22 -9.48
C HIS A 95 -4.61 -2.37 -8.64
N VAL A 96 -4.58 -3.58 -9.20
CA VAL A 96 -4.55 -4.79 -8.39
C VAL A 96 -3.16 -4.83 -7.75
N ASN A 97 -3.09 -4.33 -6.53
CA ASN A 97 -2.09 -4.58 -5.49
C ASN A 97 -0.82 -5.34 -5.97
N PRO A 98 0.33 -4.67 -6.20
CA PRO A 98 1.57 -5.34 -6.64
C PRO A 98 2.16 -6.32 -5.60
N TYR A 99 1.64 -6.32 -4.37
CA TYR A 99 1.95 -7.28 -3.31
C TYR A 99 0.76 -8.17 -2.92
N GLY A 100 -0.36 -8.07 -3.65
CA GLY A 100 -1.47 -9.00 -3.56
C GLY A 100 -1.09 -10.30 -4.26
N MET A 101 -0.37 -11.17 -3.55
CA MET A 101 -0.31 -12.59 -3.89
C MET A 101 -1.75 -13.13 -3.87
N ALA A 102 -2.43 -13.07 -5.01
CA ALA A 102 -3.55 -13.96 -5.27
C ALA A 102 -2.96 -15.37 -5.27
N LEU A 103 -3.08 -16.11 -4.16
CA LEU A 103 -2.81 -17.54 -4.18
C LEU A 103 -3.80 -18.16 -5.17
N PRO A 104 -3.35 -18.70 -6.32
CA PRO A 104 -4.19 -19.56 -7.11
C PRO A 104 -4.23 -20.89 -6.36
N ASN A 105 -5.40 -21.18 -5.83
CA ASN A 105 -5.96 -22.51 -5.65
C ASN A 105 -5.02 -23.68 -6.01
N GLY A 106 -4.55 -24.41 -5.00
CA GLY A 106 -4.07 -25.80 -5.07
C GLY A 106 -3.00 -26.13 -6.14
N ALA A 107 -1.73 -26.04 -5.77
CA ALA A 107 -0.64 -26.76 -6.43
C ALA A 107 0.09 -27.66 -5.42
N PRO A 108 0.43 -28.92 -5.77
CA PRO A 108 0.98 -29.89 -4.82
C PRO A 108 2.41 -29.52 -4.40
N LEU A 109 2.69 -29.71 -3.11
CA LEU A 109 4.01 -29.55 -2.49
C LEU A 109 5.06 -30.43 -3.21
N GLN A 110 6.05 -29.79 -3.82
CA GLN A 110 7.23 -30.48 -4.37
C GLN A 110 8.26 -30.73 -3.24
N PRO A 111 8.84 -31.94 -3.12
CA PRO A 111 9.66 -32.27 -1.95
C PRO A 111 11.09 -31.75 -2.07
N GLY A 112 11.51 -31.01 -1.03
CA GLY A 112 12.85 -30.99 -0.44
C GLY A 112 14.07 -30.81 -1.35
N MET A 113 14.65 -29.62 -1.34
CA MET A 113 16.06 -29.43 -1.73
C MET A 113 16.93 -29.24 -0.49
N GLN A 114 17.82 -30.20 -0.30
CA GLN A 114 18.75 -30.31 0.83
C GLN A 114 19.76 -29.15 0.80
N ARG A 115 20.04 -28.61 1.99
CA ARG A 115 21.08 -27.61 2.22
C ARG A 115 22.45 -28.27 2.07
N THR A 116 23.36 -27.58 1.39
CA THR A 116 24.81 -27.75 1.54
C THR A 116 25.38 -26.51 2.21
#